data_AF-A0A8X6GIC6-F1
#
_entry.id   AF-A0A8X6GIC6-F1
#
_cell.length_a   1.000
_cell.length_b   1.000
_cell.length_c   1.000
_cell.angle_alpha   90.00
_cell.angle_beta   90.00
_cell.angle_gamma   90.00
#
_symmetry.space_group_name_H-M   'P 1'
#
loop_
_entity.id
_entity.type
_entity.pdbx_description
1 polymer ?
#
loop_
_entity_poly.entity_id
_entity_poly.type
_entity_poly.pdbx_seq_one_letter_code
_entity_poly.pdbx_strand_id
1 'polypeptide(L)'
;MEFCPYGQLYEMLRSDRDIPPDKTLDWCKQIVSGMEYLHQNRIVHRDLKSPKSFGVVLWELLTREVPYKDVDSSAIIWGVGNNSLHLPVPDSIPEAFRILLKQCWSSKPRNRPSFHHILLYLDTAAHELIGVSREKFLQNQARWRKEIDEYMQNFQDKESRVPLVEEDLVKQRREELRHAQDIREHYERKLERANDLYMELATCLLQLEQREKKN
;
A
#
# COMPACT_ATOMS: atom_id res chain seq x y z
N MET A 1 -8.59 24.50 -13.59
CA MET A 1 -7.66 23.46 -14.08
C MET A 1 -7.50 23.66 -15.57
N GLU A 2 -6.31 23.47 -16.10
CA GLU A 2 -6.10 23.43 -17.55
C GLU A 2 -6.74 22.17 -18.15
N PHE A 3 -7.11 22.23 -19.43
CA PHE A 3 -7.72 21.11 -20.12
C PHE A 3 -6.64 20.12 -20.60
N CYS A 4 -6.75 18.86 -20.19
CA CYS A 4 -5.88 17.77 -20.64
C CYS A 4 -6.58 16.97 -21.76
N PRO A 5 -6.28 17.21 -23.06
CA PRO A 5 -7.06 16.69 -24.18
C PRO A 5 -7.00 15.16 -24.36
N TYR A 6 -6.00 14.50 -23.77
CA TYR A 6 -5.76 13.07 -23.92
C TYR A 6 -6.31 12.22 -22.76
N GLY A 7 -7.03 12.85 -21.82
CA GLY A 7 -7.66 12.15 -20.70
C GLY A 7 -6.66 11.58 -19.71
N GLN A 8 -7.00 10.43 -19.13
CA GLN A 8 -6.22 9.78 -18.08
C GLN A 8 -5.11 8.90 -18.67
N LEU A 9 -3.95 8.88 -18.00
CA LEU A 9 -2.83 8.02 -18.38
C LEU A 9 -3.23 6.53 -18.44
N TYR A 10 -4.09 6.10 -17.52
CA TYR A 10 -4.61 4.74 -17.47
C TYR A 10 -5.31 4.31 -18.77
N GLU A 11 -6.18 5.16 -19.32
CA GLU A 11 -6.86 4.90 -20.59
C GLU A 11 -5.86 4.89 -21.76
N MET A 12 -4.89 5.81 -21.74
CA MET A 12 -3.82 5.85 -22.75
C MET A 12 -3.01 4.54 -22.74
N LEU A 13 -2.64 4.05 -21.56
CA LEU A 13 -1.89 2.81 -21.36
C LEU A 13 -2.66 1.55 -21.75
N ARG A 14 -3.97 1.63 -21.96
CA ARG A 14 -4.79 0.50 -22.45
C ARG A 14 -5.24 0.62 -23.89
N SER A 15 -4.96 1.76 -24.52
CA SER A 15 -5.22 1.91 -25.95
C SER A 15 -4.28 1.05 -26.80
N ASP A 16 -4.69 0.65 -28.00
CA ASP A 16 -3.85 -0.06 -28.98
C ASP A 16 -2.69 0.77 -29.54
N ARG A 17 -2.48 2.00 -29.03
CA ARG A 17 -1.40 2.87 -29.49
C ARG A 17 -0.09 2.42 -28.87
N ASP A 18 0.90 2.13 -29.69
CA ASP A 18 2.25 1.90 -29.21
C ASP A 18 2.82 3.15 -28.53
N ILE A 19 3.41 2.95 -27.35
CA ILE A 19 4.12 3.99 -26.62
C ILE A 19 5.62 3.68 -26.73
N PRO A 20 6.41 4.54 -27.37
CA PRO A 20 7.83 4.30 -27.54
C PRO A 20 8.58 4.54 -26.22
N PRO A 21 9.77 3.91 -26.04
CA PRO A 21 10.49 3.91 -24.77
C PRO A 21 10.91 5.31 -24.27
N ASP A 22 11.18 6.24 -25.19
CA ASP A 22 11.48 7.64 -24.88
C ASP A 22 10.30 8.34 -24.20
N LYS A 23 9.07 8.09 -24.68
CA LYS A 23 7.85 8.63 -24.07
C LYS A 23 7.55 8.01 -22.72
N THR A 24 7.72 6.70 -22.59
CA THR A 24 7.59 6.01 -21.29
C THR A 24 8.51 6.62 -20.24
N LEU A 25 9.78 6.86 -20.60
CA LEU A 25 10.76 7.46 -19.69
C LEU A 25 10.46 8.93 -19.39
N ASP A 26 10.08 9.72 -20.40
CA ASP A 26 9.69 11.12 -20.24
C ASP A 26 8.53 11.26 -19.25
N TRP A 27 7.47 10.46 -19.40
CA TRP A 27 6.35 10.44 -18.46
C TRP A 27 6.77 10.04 -17.05
N CYS A 28 7.64 9.03 -16.90
CA CYS A 28 8.19 8.67 -15.60
C CYS A 28 8.90 9.87 -14.94
N LYS A 29 9.80 10.54 -15.67
CA LYS A 29 10.54 11.70 -15.16
C LYS A 29 9.63 12.87 -14.80
N GLN A 30 8.61 13.16 -15.62
CA GLN A 30 7.64 14.22 -15.33
C GLN A 30 6.84 13.94 -14.06
N ILE A 31 6.37 12.71 -13.85
CA ILE A 31 5.65 12.31 -12.64
C ILE A 31 6.55 12.46 -11.41
N VAL A 32 7.78 11.96 -11.48
CA VAL A 32 8.72 12.01 -10.35
C VAL A 32 9.13 13.45 -10.04
N SER A 33 9.34 14.29 -11.07
CA SER A 33 9.62 15.73 -10.92
C SER A 33 8.46 16.48 -10.27
N GLY A 34 7.23 16.24 -10.72
CA GLY A 34 6.05 16.80 -10.09
C GLY A 34 5.92 16.38 -8.62
N MET A 35 6.17 15.11 -8.31
CA MET A 35 6.13 14.60 -6.93
C MET A 35 7.26 15.13 -6.05
N GLU A 36 8.47 15.29 -6.60
CA GLU A 36 9.58 15.93 -5.90
C GLU A 36 9.22 17.38 -5.55
N TYR A 37 8.69 18.14 -6.52
CA TYR A 37 8.25 19.51 -6.30
C TYR A 37 7.19 19.61 -5.19
N LEU A 38 6.16 18.74 -5.22
CA LEU A 38 5.15 18.73 -4.15
C LEU A 38 5.78 18.49 -2.78
N HIS A 39 6.70 17.52 -2.69
CA HIS A 39 7.36 17.18 -1.43
C HIS A 39 8.29 18.29 -0.91
N GLN A 40 9.02 18.95 -1.80
CA GLN A 40 9.84 20.13 -1.46
C GLN A 40 8.98 21.25 -0.88
N ASN A 41 7.77 21.43 -1.41
CA ASN A 41 6.78 22.40 -0.93
C ASN A 41 5.94 21.89 0.26
N ARG A 42 6.32 20.76 0.89
CA ARG A 42 5.60 20.13 2.01
C ARG A 42 4.14 19.77 1.69
N ILE A 43 3.82 19.58 0.41
CA ILE A 43 2.52 19.12 -0.06
C ILE A 43 2.57 17.60 -0.18
N VAL A 44 1.52 16.96 0.34
CA VAL A 44 1.35 15.51 0.31
C VAL A 44 0.19 15.19 -0.62
N HIS A 45 0.46 14.51 -1.74
CA HIS A 45 -0.57 14.11 -2.72
C HIS A 45 -1.63 13.16 -2.12
N ARG A 46 -1.25 12.37 -1.10
CA ARG A 46 -2.05 11.31 -0.45
C ARG A 46 -2.23 10.05 -1.28
N ASP A 47 -2.64 10.15 -2.54
CA ASP A 47 -2.83 8.97 -3.42
C ASP A 47 -1.52 8.51 -4.06
N LEU A 48 -0.75 9.44 -4.63
CA LEU A 48 0.59 9.19 -5.16
C LEU A 48 1.69 9.71 -4.22
N LYS A 49 1.48 9.63 -2.89
CA LYS A 49 2.41 10.22 -1.91
C LYS A 49 3.79 9.55 -1.88
N SER A 50 3.86 8.25 -2.17
CA SER A 50 5.00 7.44 -1.75
C SER A 50 5.74 6.81 -2.93
N PRO A 51 7.04 6.51 -2.76
CA PRO A 51 7.80 5.68 -3.69
C PRO A 51 7.12 4.32 -3.96
N LYS A 52 6.38 3.77 -2.99
CA LYS A 52 5.58 2.55 -3.18
C LYS A 52 4.52 2.73 -4.26
N SER A 53 3.73 3.80 -4.16
CA SER A 53 2.69 4.15 -5.12
C SER A 53 3.29 4.45 -6.50
N PHE A 54 4.41 5.19 -6.54
CA PHE A 54 5.12 5.44 -7.79
C PHE A 54 5.66 4.15 -8.43
N GLY A 55 6.14 3.19 -7.64
CA GLY A 55 6.58 1.89 -8.15
C GLY A 55 5.48 1.15 -8.92
N VAL A 56 4.21 1.27 -8.49
CA VAL A 56 3.06 0.72 -9.24
C VAL A 56 2.91 1.42 -10.58
N VAL A 57 2.94 2.76 -10.60
CA VAL A 57 2.83 3.54 -11.85
C VAL A 57 3.99 3.26 -12.80
N LEU A 58 5.22 3.14 -12.30
CA LEU A 58 6.39 2.76 -13.09
C LEU A 58 6.22 1.37 -13.70
N TRP A 59 5.71 0.41 -12.92
CA TRP A 59 5.40 -0.93 -13.40
C TRP A 59 4.35 -0.88 -14.52
N GLU A 60 3.24 -0.15 -14.34
CA GLU A 60 2.20 0.04 -15.36
C GLU A 60 2.74 0.68 -16.64
N LEU A 61 3.62 1.67 -16.53
CA LEU A 61 4.26 2.34 -17.67
C LEU A 61 5.17 1.40 -18.46
N LEU A 62 5.90 0.51 -17.78
CA LEU A 62 6.83 -0.43 -18.42
C LEU A 62 6.12 -1.64 -19.03
N THR A 63 5.17 -2.23 -18.30
CA THR A 63 4.52 -3.50 -18.68
C THR A 63 3.25 -3.29 -19.49
N ARG A 64 2.57 -2.15 -19.29
CA ARG A 64 1.21 -1.87 -19.76
C ARG A 64 0.15 -2.87 -19.28
N GLU A 65 0.44 -3.58 -18.20
CA GLU A 65 -0.51 -4.45 -17.54
C GLU A 65 -1.33 -3.74 -16.47
N VAL A 66 -2.44 -4.38 -16.11
CA VAL A 66 -3.29 -3.94 -15.00
C VAL A 66 -2.72 -4.48 -13.69
N PRO A 67 -2.40 -3.62 -12.71
CA PRO A 67 -1.94 -4.07 -11.41
C PRO A 67 -2.94 -5.03 -10.77
N TYR A 68 -2.49 -6.20 -10.36
CA TYR A 68 -3.32 -7.21 -9.69
C TYR A 68 -4.59 -7.59 -10.48
N LYS A 69 -4.48 -7.64 -11.82
CA LYS A 69 -5.57 -8.04 -12.71
C LYS A 69 -6.23 -9.34 -12.23
N ASP A 70 -7.56 -9.33 -12.17
CA ASP A 70 -8.39 -10.47 -11.80
C ASP A 70 -8.14 -11.03 -10.38
N VAL A 71 -7.45 -10.29 -9.50
CA VAL A 71 -7.29 -10.64 -8.08
C VAL A 71 -8.34 -9.93 -7.23
N ASP A 72 -8.89 -10.63 -6.24
CA ASP A 72 -9.88 -10.05 -5.34
C ASP A 72 -9.31 -8.88 -4.52
N SER A 73 -10.10 -7.81 -4.35
CA SER A 73 -9.66 -6.60 -3.66
C SER A 73 -9.29 -6.85 -2.19
N SER A 74 -9.99 -7.76 -1.50
CA SER A 74 -9.68 -8.11 -0.11
C SER A 74 -8.36 -8.87 0.01
N ALA A 75 -8.08 -9.78 -0.93
CA ALA A 75 -6.81 -10.48 -1.03
C ALA A 75 -5.64 -9.51 -1.28
N ILE A 76 -5.83 -8.51 -2.16
CA ILE A 76 -4.83 -7.46 -2.39
C ILE A 76 -4.57 -6.66 -1.12
N ILE A 77 -5.62 -6.18 -0.44
CA ILE A 77 -5.52 -5.39 0.80
C ILE A 77 -4.75 -6.17 1.87
N TRP A 78 -5.10 -7.44 2.06
CA TRP A 78 -4.44 -8.30 3.04
C TRP A 78 -2.99 -8.58 2.65
N GLY A 79 -2.75 -9.00 1.40
CA GLY A 79 -1.43 -9.41 0.92
C GLY A 79 -0.43 -8.25 0.92
N VAL A 80 -0.85 -7.07 0.48
CA VAL A 80 -0.01 -5.87 0.52
C VAL A 80 0.19 -5.41 1.97
N GLY A 81 -0.86 -5.50 2.80
CA GLY A 81 -0.82 -5.12 4.22
C GLY A 81 0.15 -5.97 5.05
N ASN A 82 0.21 -7.28 4.81
CA ASN A 82 1.13 -8.21 5.47
C ASN A 82 2.47 -8.38 4.74
N ASN A 83 2.70 -7.61 3.66
CA ASN A 83 3.90 -7.68 2.84
C ASN A 83 4.18 -9.09 2.25
N SER A 84 3.13 -9.86 2.00
CA SER A 84 3.16 -11.16 1.32
C SER A 84 2.85 -11.06 -0.18
N LEU A 85 2.34 -9.91 -0.64
CA LEU A 85 1.99 -9.66 -2.04
C LEU A 85 2.69 -8.40 -2.59
N HIS A 86 3.31 -8.56 -3.76
CA HIS A 86 3.91 -7.51 -4.58
C HIS A 86 3.59 -7.78 -6.05
N LEU A 87 3.60 -6.75 -6.90
CA LEU A 87 3.45 -6.96 -8.34
C LEU A 87 4.62 -7.79 -8.89
N PRO A 88 4.37 -8.74 -9.80
CA PRO A 88 5.43 -9.55 -10.39
C PRO A 88 6.36 -8.67 -11.24
N VAL A 89 7.67 -8.80 -11.02
CA VAL A 89 8.69 -8.14 -11.84
C VAL A 89 9.26 -9.16 -12.83
N PRO A 90 9.02 -9.00 -14.14
CA PRO A 90 9.52 -9.92 -15.17
C PRO A 90 11.04 -10.14 -15.06
N ASP A 91 11.53 -11.34 -15.34
CA ASP A 91 12.96 -11.64 -15.29
C ASP A 91 13.73 -11.06 -16.48
N SER A 92 13.02 -10.72 -17.55
CA SER A 92 13.59 -10.09 -18.73
C SER A 92 13.55 -8.55 -18.74
N ILE A 93 13.08 -7.89 -17.67
CA ILE A 93 13.13 -6.42 -17.55
C ILE A 93 14.58 -5.96 -17.31
N PRO A 94 15.01 -4.78 -17.82
CA PRO A 94 16.37 -4.31 -17.61
C PRO A 94 16.68 -4.14 -16.12
N GLU A 95 17.90 -4.48 -15.73
CA GLU A 95 18.25 -4.68 -14.32
C GLU A 95 18.10 -3.39 -13.51
N ALA A 96 18.37 -2.24 -14.12
CA ALA A 96 18.17 -0.97 -13.45
C ALA A 96 16.70 -0.78 -13.01
N PHE A 97 15.74 -1.08 -13.87
CA PHE A 97 14.32 -0.95 -13.55
C PHE A 97 13.87 -2.02 -12.54
N ARG A 98 14.43 -3.23 -12.60
CA ARG A 98 14.20 -4.28 -11.58
C ARG A 98 14.61 -3.79 -10.20
N ILE A 99 15.81 -3.22 -10.08
CA ILE A 99 16.34 -2.70 -8.82
C ILE A 99 15.47 -1.56 -8.30
N LEU A 100 15.11 -0.60 -9.16
CA LEU A 100 14.27 0.53 -8.78
C LEU A 100 12.89 0.09 -8.27
N LEU A 101 12.22 -0.84 -8.97
CA LEU A 101 10.93 -1.39 -8.54
C LEU A 101 11.04 -2.08 -7.17
N LYS A 102 12.06 -2.93 -6.97
CA LYS A 102 12.31 -3.60 -5.69
C LYS A 102 12.59 -2.61 -4.55
N GLN A 103 13.33 -1.53 -4.81
CA GLN A 103 13.59 -0.48 -3.83
C GLN A 103 12.31 0.30 -3.48
N CYS A 104 11.51 0.68 -4.47
CA CYS A 104 10.22 1.34 -4.29
C CYS A 104 9.27 0.52 -3.41
N TRP A 105 9.26 -0.81 -3.57
CA TRP A 105 8.39 -1.72 -2.81
C TRP A 105 8.98 -2.27 -1.52
N SER A 106 10.16 -1.80 -1.08
CA SER A 106 10.77 -2.26 0.17
C SER A 106 9.81 -2.18 1.36
N SER A 107 9.74 -3.24 2.16
CA SER A 107 8.86 -3.32 3.34
C SER A 107 9.17 -2.18 4.31
N LYS A 108 10.47 -1.94 4.57
CA LYS A 108 10.96 -0.88 5.46
C LYS A 108 10.88 0.48 4.74
N PRO A 109 10.06 1.44 5.21
CA PRO A 109 9.89 2.74 4.54
C PRO A 109 11.21 3.52 4.33
N ARG A 110 12.13 3.43 5.29
CA ARG A 110 13.46 4.07 5.23
C ARG A 110 14.37 3.56 4.11
N ASN A 111 14.11 2.36 3.59
CA ASN A 111 14.88 1.77 2.50
C ASN A 111 14.36 2.22 1.12
N ARG A 112 13.22 2.92 1.08
CA ARG A 112 12.62 3.40 -0.15
C ARG A 112 13.32 4.70 -0.57
N PRO A 113 13.66 4.88 -1.86
CA PRO A 113 14.32 6.08 -2.33
C PRO A 113 13.38 7.28 -2.26
N SER A 114 13.90 8.47 -1.99
CA SER A 114 13.13 9.71 -2.16
C SER A 114 12.89 9.99 -3.65
N PHE A 115 11.89 10.80 -4.02
CA PHE A 115 11.69 11.22 -5.41
C PHE A 115 12.93 11.87 -6.06
N HIS A 116 13.74 12.61 -5.30
CA HIS A 116 15.03 13.12 -5.75
C HIS A 116 15.98 12.00 -6.25
N HIS A 117 16.25 11.01 -5.40
CA HIS A 117 17.03 9.83 -5.77
C HIS A 117 16.41 9.03 -6.93
N ILE A 118 15.08 8.97 -7.03
CA ILE A 118 14.40 8.30 -8.15
C ILE A 118 14.70 9.03 -9.47
N LEU A 119 14.65 10.37 -9.51
CA LEU A 119 15.01 11.15 -10.71
C LEU A 119 16.44 10.84 -11.17
N LEU A 120 17.40 10.95 -10.24
CA LEU A 120 18.80 10.67 -10.54
C LEU A 120 19.01 9.25 -11.07
N TYR A 121 18.28 8.28 -10.49
CA TYR A 121 18.30 6.90 -10.94
C TYR A 121 17.73 6.76 -12.35
N LEU A 122 16.58 7.39 -12.65
CA LEU A 122 15.96 7.36 -13.98
C LEU A 122 16.84 8.02 -15.05
N ASP A 123 17.57 9.07 -14.72
CA ASP A 123 18.55 9.69 -15.63
C ASP A 123 19.69 8.74 -15.95
N THR A 124 20.19 8.02 -14.94
CA THR A 124 21.25 7.03 -15.13
C THR A 124 20.75 5.82 -15.91
N ALA A 125 19.56 5.29 -15.57
CA ALA A 125 18.96 4.11 -16.20
C ALA A 125 18.40 4.36 -17.61
N ALA A 126 18.28 5.63 -18.02
CA ALA A 126 17.71 6.03 -19.30
C ALA A 126 18.32 5.31 -20.51
N HIS A 127 19.64 5.09 -20.49
CA HIS A 127 20.37 4.48 -21.59
C HIS A 127 19.97 3.01 -21.85
N GLU A 128 19.50 2.27 -20.83
CA GLU A 128 19.03 0.89 -20.98
C GLU A 128 17.71 0.80 -21.75
N LEU A 129 16.87 1.84 -21.71
CA LEU A 129 15.63 1.92 -22.50
C LEU A 129 15.84 2.60 -23.85
N ILE A 130 16.56 3.73 -23.87
CA ILE A 130 16.77 4.53 -25.09
C ILE A 130 17.74 3.82 -26.05
N GLY A 131 18.70 3.04 -25.54
CA GLY A 131 19.62 2.27 -26.36
C GLY A 131 18.98 1.11 -27.13
N VAL A 132 17.72 0.79 -26.84
CA VAL A 132 16.97 -0.31 -27.46
C VAL A 132 16.08 0.25 -28.58
N SER A 133 16.07 -0.40 -29.75
CA SER A 133 15.16 -0.01 -30.83
C SER A 133 13.70 -0.13 -30.39
N ARG A 134 12.83 0.74 -30.93
CA ARG A 134 11.39 0.72 -30.63
C ARG A 134 10.79 -0.68 -30.79
N GLU A 135 11.13 -1.38 -31.87
CA GLU A 135 10.66 -2.73 -32.16
C GLU A 135 11.07 -3.73 -31.06
N LYS A 136 12.34 -3.67 -30.64
CA LYS A 136 12.85 -4.56 -29.59
C LYS A 136 12.24 -4.24 -28.23
N PHE A 137 11.98 -2.97 -27.92
CA PHE A 137 11.25 -2.57 -26.72
C PHE A 137 9.83 -3.13 -26.71
N LEU A 138 9.10 -3.02 -27.82
CA LEU A 138 7.73 -3.56 -27.94
C LEU A 138 7.71 -5.10 -27.83
N GLN A 139 8.70 -5.78 -28.42
CA GLN A 139 8.87 -7.23 -28.28
C GLN A 139 9.16 -7.63 -26.82
N ASN A 140 10.06 -6.91 -26.14
CA ASN A 140 10.34 -7.13 -24.73
C ASN A 140 9.10 -6.88 -23.87
N GLN A 141 8.35 -5.80 -24.14
CA GLN A 141 7.10 -5.51 -23.44
C GLN A 141 6.05 -6.60 -23.64
N ALA A 142 5.90 -7.14 -24.86
CA ALA A 142 5.03 -8.29 -25.11
C ALA A 142 5.47 -9.54 -24.31
N ARG A 143 6.78 -9.77 -24.21
CA ARG A 143 7.34 -10.85 -23.39
C ARG A 143 7.06 -10.64 -21.90
N TRP A 144 7.25 -9.44 -21.38
CA TRP A 144 6.98 -9.09 -19.98
C TRP A 144 5.52 -9.34 -19.61
N ARG A 145 4.59 -8.94 -20.49
CA ARG A 145 3.16 -9.19 -20.30
C ARG A 145 2.85 -10.68 -20.16
N LYS A 146 3.43 -11.50 -21.04
CA LYS A 146 3.27 -12.95 -20.98
C LYS A 146 3.85 -13.55 -19.68
N GLU A 147 5.04 -13.13 -19.25
CA GLU A 147 5.64 -13.57 -17.98
C GLU A 147 4.75 -13.20 -16.77
N ILE A 148 4.13 -12.01 -16.81
CA ILE A 148 3.21 -11.53 -15.76
C ILE A 148 1.93 -12.36 -15.75
N ASP A 149 1.31 -12.59 -16.91
CA ASP A 149 0.09 -13.40 -17.03
C ASP A 149 0.31 -14.81 -16.50
N GLU A 150 1.42 -15.45 -16.88
CA GLU A 150 1.81 -16.78 -16.38
C GLU A 150 2.01 -16.79 -14.86
N TYR A 151 2.64 -15.74 -14.30
CA TYR A 151 2.79 -15.61 -12.84
C TYR A 151 1.44 -15.49 -12.13
N MET A 152 0.54 -14.65 -12.65
CA MET A 152 -0.75 -14.35 -12.02
C MET A 152 -1.70 -15.56 -12.07
N GLN A 153 -1.70 -16.32 -13.17
CA GLN A 153 -2.46 -17.58 -13.27
C GLN A 153 -1.99 -18.60 -12.22
N ASN A 154 -0.67 -18.79 -12.10
CA ASN A 154 -0.09 -19.68 -11.09
C ASN A 154 -0.37 -19.23 -9.65
N PHE A 155 -0.58 -17.93 -9.44
CA PHE A 155 -0.95 -17.36 -8.14
C PHE A 155 -2.41 -17.66 -7.79
N GLN A 156 -3.35 -17.45 -8.71
CA GLN A 156 -4.78 -17.73 -8.51
C GLN A 156 -5.08 -19.21 -8.28
N ASP A 157 -4.38 -20.11 -8.97
CA ASP A 157 -4.51 -21.57 -8.75
C ASP A 157 -4.11 -21.99 -7.32
N LYS A 158 -3.19 -21.25 -6.69
CA LYS A 158 -2.79 -21.47 -5.29
C LYS A 158 -3.77 -20.82 -4.32
N GLU A 159 -4.29 -19.64 -4.65
CA GLU A 159 -5.20 -18.87 -3.79
C GLU A 159 -6.61 -19.47 -3.73
N SER A 160 -7.05 -20.18 -4.79
CA SER A 160 -8.28 -21.00 -4.78
C SER A 160 -8.28 -22.10 -3.71
N ARG A 161 -7.14 -22.36 -3.04
CA ARG A 161 -6.99 -23.28 -1.90
C ARG A 161 -6.98 -22.58 -0.53
N VAL A 162 -7.09 -21.25 -0.49
CA VAL A 162 -7.02 -20.38 0.71
C VAL A 162 -8.39 -19.93 1.29
N PRO A 163 -9.53 -20.65 1.17
CA PRO A 163 -10.71 -20.34 2.00
C PRO A 163 -10.51 -20.57 3.53
N LEU A 164 -9.49 -21.35 3.92
CA LEU A 164 -9.35 -21.83 5.31
C LEU A 164 -8.72 -20.80 6.28
N VAL A 165 -7.94 -19.85 5.79
CA VAL A 165 -7.19 -18.91 6.65
C VAL A 165 -8.06 -17.73 7.12
N GLU A 166 -9.04 -17.32 6.30
CA GLU A 166 -9.96 -16.23 6.66
C GLU A 166 -10.90 -16.62 7.80
N GLU A 167 -11.45 -17.83 7.78
CA GLU A 167 -12.32 -18.32 8.87
C GLU A 167 -11.56 -18.40 10.20
N ASP A 168 -10.33 -18.92 10.19
CA ASP A 168 -9.50 -19.03 11.40
C ASP A 168 -9.11 -17.67 11.96
N LEU A 169 -8.72 -16.71 11.11
CA LEU A 169 -8.41 -15.34 11.53
C LEU A 169 -9.65 -14.61 12.08
N VAL A 170 -10.82 -14.77 11.44
CA VAL A 170 -12.07 -14.18 11.91
C VAL A 170 -12.47 -14.78 13.26
N LYS A 171 -12.28 -16.10 13.43
CA LYS A 171 -12.52 -16.78 14.69
C LYS A 171 -11.59 -16.29 15.80
N GLN A 172 -10.30 -16.15 15.51
CA GLN A 172 -9.31 -15.64 16.46
C GLN A 172 -9.61 -14.19 16.89
N ARG A 173 -9.93 -13.30 15.94
CA ARG A 173 -10.35 -11.92 16.26
C ARG A 173 -11.63 -11.87 17.09
N ARG A 174 -12.58 -12.76 16.84
CA ARG A 174 -13.80 -12.87 17.66
C ARG A 174 -13.49 -13.33 19.09
N GLU A 175 -12.53 -14.23 19.27
CA GLU A 175 -12.07 -14.69 20.58
C GLU A 175 -11.36 -13.58 21.36
N GLU A 176 -10.46 -12.85 20.71
CA GLU A 176 -9.77 -11.69 21.32
C GLU A 176 -10.77 -10.61 21.75
N LEU A 177 -11.77 -10.31 20.92
CA LEU A 177 -12.82 -9.34 21.24
C LEU A 177 -13.63 -9.77 22.47
N ARG A 178 -14.03 -11.06 22.54
CA ARG A 178 -14.74 -11.61 23.70
C ARG A 178 -13.89 -11.48 24.96
N HIS A 179 -12.62 -11.85 24.88
CA HIS A 179 -11.71 -11.73 26.02
C HIS A 179 -11.56 -10.29 26.52
N ALA A 180 -11.43 -9.33 25.60
CA ALA A 180 -11.37 -7.91 25.96
C ALA A 180 -12.67 -7.40 26.61
N GLN A 181 -13.84 -7.88 26.15
CA GLN A 181 -15.14 -7.56 26.74
C GLN A 181 -15.27 -8.13 28.16
N ASP A 182 -14.86 -9.38 28.38
CA ASP A 182 -14.90 -10.02 29.70
C ASP A 182 -14.00 -9.28 30.70
N ILE A 183 -12.79 -8.88 30.28
CA ILE A 183 -11.88 -8.08 31.09
C ILE A 183 -12.55 -6.76 31.48
N ARG A 184 -13.13 -6.06 30.51
CA ARG A 184 -13.78 -4.77 30.74
C ARG A 184 -14.94 -4.90 31.74
N GLU A 185 -15.81 -5.88 31.57
CA GLU A 185 -16.94 -6.11 32.45
C GLU A 185 -16.49 -6.45 33.88
N HIS A 186 -15.38 -7.20 34.04
CA HIS A 186 -14.79 -7.45 35.35
C HIS A 186 -14.26 -6.18 36.02
N TYR A 187 -13.64 -5.27 35.24
CA TYR A 187 -13.20 -3.98 35.75
C TYR A 187 -14.38 -3.07 36.12
N GLU A 188 -15.45 -3.05 35.32
CA GLU A 188 -16.67 -2.28 35.61
C GLU A 188 -17.32 -2.76 36.93
N ARG A 189 -17.45 -4.07 37.14
CA ARG A 189 -17.95 -4.64 38.42
C ARG A 189 -17.09 -4.28 39.63
N LYS A 190 -15.76 -4.23 39.47
CA LYS A 190 -14.86 -3.78 40.54
C LYS A 190 -15.03 -2.30 40.84
N LEU A 191 -15.20 -1.48 39.80
CA LEU A 191 -15.42 -0.05 39.92
C LEU A 191 -16.75 0.28 40.61
N GLU A 192 -17.82 -0.43 40.26
CA GLU A 192 -19.11 -0.31 40.94
C GLU A 192 -19.00 -0.57 42.44
N ARG A 193 -18.38 -1.69 42.82
CA ARG A 193 -18.15 -2.02 44.24
C ARG A 193 -17.33 -0.96 44.98
N ALA A 194 -16.31 -0.41 44.32
CA ALA A 194 -15.50 0.64 44.92
C ALA A 194 -16.31 1.94 45.12
N ASN A 195 -17.18 2.28 44.16
CA ASN A 195 -18.07 3.42 44.26
C ASN A 195 -19.12 3.24 45.36
N ASP A 196 -19.69 2.04 45.50
CA ASP A 196 -20.65 1.72 46.58
C ASP A 196 -20.00 1.92 47.96
N LEU A 197 -18.81 1.36 48.16
CA LEU A 197 -18.04 1.53 49.39
C LEU A 197 -17.69 3.00 49.67
N TYR A 198 -17.37 3.77 48.63
CA TYR A 198 -17.09 5.20 48.75
C TYR A 198 -18.34 5.97 49.20
N MET A 199 -19.52 5.66 48.63
CA MET A 199 -20.79 6.28 49.00
C MET A 199 -21.19 5.93 50.45
N GLU A 200 -20.99 4.68 50.87
CA GLU A 200 -21.20 4.26 52.26
C GLU A 200 -20.28 5.02 53.22
N LEU A 201 -18.99 5.11 52.91
CA LEU A 201 -18.02 5.85 53.71
C LEU A 201 -18.39 7.33 53.81
N ALA A 202 -18.74 7.97 52.70
CA ALA A 202 -19.16 9.38 52.68
C ALA A 202 -20.40 9.62 53.56
N THR A 203 -21.36 8.68 53.54
CA THR A 203 -22.56 8.73 54.37
C THR A 203 -22.21 8.63 55.86
N CYS A 204 -21.33 7.70 56.24
CA CYS A 204 -20.87 7.55 57.62
C CYS A 204 -20.11 8.79 58.12
N LEU A 205 -19.23 9.37 57.30
CA LEU A 205 -18.51 10.60 57.64
C LEU A 205 -19.46 11.78 57.89
N LEU A 206 -20.48 11.95 57.04
CA LEU A 206 -21.50 12.99 57.22
C LEU A 206 -22.26 12.82 58.54
N GLN A 207 -22.62 11.58 58.89
CA GLN A 207 -23.30 11.29 60.16
C GLN A 207 -22.41 11.59 61.37
N LEU A 208 -21.11 11.34 61.29
CA LEU A 208 -20.15 11.69 62.34
C LEU A 208 -20.03 13.20 62.52
N GLU A 209 -19.84 13.96 61.43
CA GLU A 209 -19.81 15.44 61.49
C GLU A 209 -21.08 16.03 62.12
N GLN A 210 -22.25 15.47 61.78
CA GLN A 210 -23.52 15.92 62.36
C GLN A 210 -23.63 15.62 63.86
N ARG A 211 -23.00 14.53 64.34
CA ARG A 211 -22.94 14.21 65.78
C ARG A 211 -21.97 15.12 66.51
N GLU A 212 -20.81 15.41 65.92
CA GLU A 212 -19.82 16.32 66.49
C GLU A 212 -20.34 17.75 66.60
N LYS A 213 -21.11 18.24 65.61
CA LYS A 213 -21.75 19.57 65.67
C LYS A 213 -22.91 19.69 66.68
N LYS A 214 -23.40 18.57 67.22
CA LYS A 214 -24.52 18.52 68.18
C LYS A 214 -24.08 18.33 69.63
N ASN A 215 -22.81 18.06 69.88
CA ASN A 215 -22.18 18.03 71.21
C ASN A 215 -21.37 19.33 71.43
#